data_AF-A0AAD8T171-F1
#
_entry.id   AF-A0AAD8T171-F1
#
_cell.length_a   1.000
_cell.length_b   1.000
_cell.length_c   1.000
_cell.angle_alpha   90.00
_cell.angle_beta   90.00
_cell.angle_gamma   90.00
#
_symmetry.space_group_name_H-M   'P 1'
#
loop_
_entity.id
_entity.type
_entity.pdbx_description
1 polymer ?
#
loop_
_entity_poly.entity_id
_entity_poly.type
_entity_poly.pdbx_seq_one_letter_code
_entity_poly.pdbx_strand_id
1 'polypeptide(L)'
;MLVRTSVLSTRWRHLPHQLPCLDINVTCSHSTASRRQIMGPYKSATRLISHACNCTRDLVINRLRLVFYLLVPWLCSIGCAVDDIASSGKTKCLEFVIFPSCDRPSKPQLAEFGQQLMSFSRTYPITFEWLTGLTLNSLAFGDSDIPSLINASHRLERLSFRFCNLVKYSVLKIDAPCSRLHTLEFIGFRCARIELISVPELRRLECHSCLKENPPVRFGYVPQLHDVVLASRAKAWQTPVALGEFMSGIASNLSILCLNFSCQTIWVRPEHPGQRTPIFSNLRDVCFYNIFVECDLNWTLFILEAAPSLQKFHLSRHSCVNGSEVTDEKTNVVWEPSKNFKHSNLKLMVMNGFNGEKKVMDYVRLVMERAVGLKRIELSNKHMCVKCNALEYPRKFLVDDATKHRVNELLTHGFSSAVEIIID
;
A
#
# COMPACT_ATOMS: atom_id res chain seq x y z
N MET A 1 -14.20 -23.31 4.33
CA MET A 1 -15.18 -22.43 5.01
C MET A 1 -14.42 -21.51 5.96
N LEU A 2 -14.53 -20.18 5.80
CA LEU A 2 -13.91 -19.20 6.70
C LEU A 2 -14.95 -18.78 7.74
N VAL A 3 -14.67 -18.98 9.03
CA VAL A 3 -15.55 -18.46 10.08
C VAL A 3 -14.91 -17.24 10.71
N ARG A 4 -15.56 -16.10 10.50
CA ARG A 4 -15.25 -14.84 11.20
C ARG A 4 -16.11 -14.80 12.45
N THR A 5 -15.49 -14.91 13.62
CA THR A 5 -16.21 -14.77 14.89
C THR A 5 -15.71 -13.54 15.63
N SER A 6 -16.64 -12.65 15.98
CA SER A 6 -16.40 -11.70 17.06
C SER A 6 -16.27 -12.47 18.36
N VAL A 7 -15.31 -12.07 19.17
CA VAL A 7 -15.04 -12.68 20.48
C VAL A 7 -16.29 -12.65 21.38
N LEU A 8 -17.17 -11.66 21.18
CA LEU A 8 -18.42 -11.47 21.92
C LEU A 8 -19.55 -12.43 21.49
N SER A 9 -19.40 -13.14 20.36
CA SER A 9 -20.49 -13.93 19.79
C SER A 9 -20.82 -15.20 20.58
N THR A 10 -19.92 -15.68 21.45
CA THR A 10 -19.97 -16.99 22.16
C THR A 10 -20.12 -18.24 21.27
N ARG A 11 -20.55 -18.10 20.01
CA ARG A 11 -20.69 -19.15 18.98
C ARG A 11 -19.39 -19.91 18.74
N TRP A 12 -18.23 -19.29 18.97
CA TRP A 12 -16.91 -19.93 18.91
C TRP A 12 -16.75 -21.13 19.88
N ARG A 13 -17.54 -21.20 20.96
CA ARG A 13 -17.50 -22.32 21.93
C ARG A 13 -17.93 -23.67 21.34
N HIS A 14 -18.70 -23.66 20.25
CA HIS A 14 -19.24 -24.87 19.60
C HIS A 14 -18.62 -25.17 18.23
N LEU A 15 -17.66 -24.34 17.79
CA LEU A 15 -17.05 -24.41 16.45
C LEU A 15 -15.70 -25.18 16.32
N PRO A 16 -15.05 -25.73 17.38
CA PRO A 16 -13.65 -26.15 17.24
C PRO A 16 -13.45 -27.36 16.32
N HIS A 17 -14.45 -28.22 16.07
CA HIS A 17 -14.23 -29.51 15.40
C HIS A 17 -14.31 -29.52 13.86
N GLN A 18 -14.66 -28.40 13.20
CA GLN A 18 -14.99 -28.42 11.76
C GLN A 18 -14.25 -27.39 10.89
N LEU A 19 -13.33 -26.59 11.44
CA LEU A 19 -12.90 -25.36 10.77
C LEU A 19 -11.39 -25.27 10.52
N PRO A 20 -10.94 -25.37 9.26
CA PRO A 20 -9.53 -25.23 8.90
C PRO A 20 -9.02 -23.78 8.97
N CYS A 21 -9.91 -22.78 9.09
CA CYS A 21 -9.55 -21.36 9.11
C CYS A 21 -10.28 -20.63 10.23
N LEU A 22 -9.53 -20.05 11.17
CA LEU A 22 -10.04 -19.33 12.33
C LEU A 22 -9.64 -17.85 12.28
N ASP A 23 -10.61 -16.95 12.41
CA ASP A 23 -10.39 -15.50 12.51
C ASP A 23 -11.08 -14.96 13.78
N ILE A 24 -10.26 -14.66 14.79
CA ILE A 24 -10.71 -14.13 16.08
C ILE A 24 -10.45 -12.65 16.11
N ASN A 25 -11.53 -11.88 16.21
CA ASN A 25 -11.44 -10.43 16.14
C ASN A 25 -12.04 -9.72 17.37
N VAL A 26 -11.24 -8.85 17.99
CA VAL A 26 -11.68 -7.94 19.06
C VAL A 26 -12.42 -6.70 18.56
N THR A 27 -12.25 -6.33 17.29
CA THR A 27 -12.95 -5.19 16.67
C THR A 27 -14.29 -5.67 16.11
N CYS A 28 -15.30 -5.79 16.98
CA CYS A 28 -16.67 -6.01 16.54
C CYS A 28 -17.27 -4.65 16.13
N SER A 29 -17.71 -4.54 14.87
CA SER A 29 -18.26 -3.33 14.25
C SER A 29 -19.50 -2.71 14.94
N HIS A 30 -20.00 -3.32 16.02
CA HIS A 30 -21.26 -2.97 16.68
C HIS A 30 -21.19 -2.96 18.22
N SER A 31 -20.01 -3.10 18.84
CA SER A 31 -19.96 -3.16 20.32
C SER A 31 -19.50 -1.84 20.95
N THR A 32 -20.38 -1.24 21.77
CA THR A 32 -20.06 -0.19 22.75
C THR A 32 -19.30 -0.73 23.98
N ALA A 33 -18.91 -2.02 23.95
CA ALA A 33 -18.21 -2.68 25.04
C ALA A 33 -16.82 -2.08 25.26
N SER A 34 -16.52 -1.76 26.52
CA SER A 34 -15.18 -1.30 26.91
C SER A 34 -14.13 -2.39 26.64
N ARG A 35 -12.88 -1.99 26.34
CA ARG A 35 -11.77 -2.95 26.10
C ARG A 35 -11.58 -3.96 27.24
N ARG A 36 -11.93 -3.59 28.49
CA ARG A 36 -11.91 -4.48 29.65
C ARG A 36 -12.97 -5.59 29.57
N GLN A 37 -14.18 -5.29 29.06
CA GLN A 37 -15.26 -6.27 28.90
C GLN A 37 -14.97 -7.30 27.80
N ILE A 38 -14.11 -6.98 26.83
CA ILE A 38 -13.69 -7.89 25.76
C ILE A 38 -12.66 -8.92 26.26
N MET A 39 -11.95 -8.63 27.37
CA MET A 39 -10.87 -9.48 27.89
C MET A 39 -11.30 -10.89 28.28
N GLY A 40 -12.39 -11.02 29.04
CA GLY A 40 -12.89 -12.32 29.52
C GLY A 40 -13.26 -13.24 28.35
N PRO A 41 -14.11 -12.79 27.41
CA PRO A 41 -14.41 -13.49 26.18
C PRO A 41 -13.16 -13.85 25.35
N TYR A 42 -12.17 -12.94 25.25
CA TYR A 42 -10.96 -13.17 24.44
C TYR A 42 -10.06 -14.25 25.05
N LYS A 43 -9.79 -14.16 26.36
CA LYS A 43 -9.03 -15.20 27.09
C LYS A 43 -9.71 -16.56 27.01
N SER A 44 -11.04 -16.58 27.03
CA SER A 44 -11.80 -17.82 26.91
C SER A 44 -11.67 -18.41 25.50
N ALA A 45 -11.67 -17.56 24.46
CA ALA A 45 -11.44 -17.99 23.09
C ALA A 45 -10.03 -18.54 22.88
N THR A 46 -8.98 -17.85 23.34
CA THR A 46 -7.60 -18.34 23.18
C THR A 46 -7.35 -19.65 23.93
N ARG A 47 -7.88 -19.79 25.16
CA ARG A 47 -7.82 -21.04 25.93
C ARG A 47 -8.54 -22.19 25.22
N LEU A 48 -9.69 -21.92 24.60
CA LEU A 48 -10.44 -22.95 23.88
C LEU A 48 -9.68 -23.43 22.63
N ILE A 49 -8.93 -22.56 21.95
CA ILE A 49 -8.07 -22.99 20.83
C ILE A 49 -6.94 -23.88 21.33
N SER A 50 -6.20 -23.46 22.37
CA SER A 50 -5.12 -24.27 22.96
C SER A 50 -5.64 -25.64 23.40
N HIS A 51 -6.78 -25.67 24.11
CA HIS A 51 -7.40 -26.90 24.56
C HIS A 51 -7.91 -27.78 23.40
N ALA A 52 -8.48 -27.19 22.34
CA ALA A 52 -8.91 -27.94 21.16
C ALA A 52 -7.70 -28.60 20.45
N CYS A 53 -6.59 -27.86 20.29
CA CYS A 53 -5.38 -28.39 19.67
C CYS A 53 -4.72 -29.53 20.48
N ASN A 54 -4.81 -29.46 21.82
CA ASN A 54 -4.25 -30.45 22.73
C ASN A 54 -5.13 -31.71 22.86
N CYS A 55 -6.45 -31.59 22.83
CA CYS A 55 -7.36 -32.71 23.07
C CYS A 55 -7.83 -33.45 21.81
N THR A 56 -7.78 -32.83 20.63
CA THR A 56 -8.20 -33.48 19.38
C THR A 56 -7.00 -33.76 18.47
N ARG A 57 -6.69 -35.06 18.30
CA ARG A 57 -5.56 -35.54 17.47
C ARG A 57 -5.72 -35.16 16.00
N ASP A 58 -6.95 -34.96 15.52
CA ASP A 58 -7.27 -34.74 14.10
C ASP A 58 -7.50 -33.27 13.69
N LEU A 59 -7.38 -32.31 14.63
CA LEU A 59 -7.68 -30.92 14.32
C LEU A 59 -6.50 -30.18 13.68
N VAL A 60 -6.57 -29.94 12.36
CA VAL A 60 -5.57 -29.14 11.64
C VAL A 60 -6.12 -27.73 11.38
N ILE A 61 -5.58 -26.74 12.08
CA ILE A 61 -5.92 -25.32 11.87
C ILE A 61 -4.99 -24.79 10.77
N ASN A 62 -5.38 -24.90 9.50
CA ASN A 62 -4.54 -24.41 8.40
C ASN A 62 -4.23 -22.91 8.50
N ARG A 63 -5.16 -22.08 9.00
CA ARG A 63 -4.94 -20.64 9.17
C ARG A 63 -5.54 -20.11 10.48
N LEU A 64 -4.71 -19.44 11.27
CA LEU A 64 -5.10 -18.73 12.49
C LEU A 64 -4.79 -17.24 12.35
N ARG A 65 -5.82 -16.40 12.38
CA ARG A 65 -5.70 -14.94 12.42
C ARG A 65 -6.22 -14.41 13.75
N LEU A 66 -5.37 -13.71 14.49
CA LEU A 66 -5.70 -13.08 15.76
C LEU A 66 -5.61 -11.56 15.62
N VAL A 67 -6.71 -10.89 15.93
CA VAL A 67 -6.77 -9.43 16.02
C VAL A 67 -6.97 -9.04 17.47
N PHE A 68 -6.04 -8.28 18.05
CA PHE A 68 -6.06 -7.96 19.48
C PHE A 68 -5.44 -6.60 19.82
N TYR A 69 -5.72 -6.12 21.03
CA TYR A 69 -5.11 -4.93 21.60
C TYR A 69 -3.84 -5.31 22.37
N LEU A 70 -2.82 -4.45 22.28
CA LEU A 70 -1.58 -4.61 23.03
C LEU A 70 -1.81 -4.28 24.52
N LEU A 71 -2.21 -5.30 25.27
CA LEU A 71 -2.46 -5.26 26.70
C LEU A 71 -1.73 -6.41 27.36
N VAL A 72 -0.82 -6.13 28.30
CA VAL A 72 0.06 -7.13 28.93
C VAL A 72 -0.69 -8.42 29.37
N PRO A 73 -1.86 -8.36 30.03
CA PRO A 73 -2.57 -9.58 30.43
C PRO A 73 -3.09 -10.44 29.26
N TRP A 74 -3.25 -9.85 28.08
CA TRP A 74 -3.68 -10.54 26.86
C TRP A 74 -2.49 -11.21 26.18
N LEU A 75 -1.34 -10.51 26.15
CA LEU A 75 -0.12 -10.99 25.51
C LEU A 75 0.31 -12.34 26.09
N CYS A 76 0.30 -12.50 27.43
CA CYS A 76 0.65 -13.78 28.02
C CYS A 76 -0.32 -14.91 27.62
N SER A 77 -1.63 -14.62 27.61
CA SER A 77 -2.65 -15.62 27.26
C SER A 77 -2.61 -15.99 25.77
N ILE A 78 -2.27 -15.04 24.90
CA ILE A 78 -2.10 -15.25 23.47
C ILE A 78 -0.82 -16.04 23.21
N GLY A 79 0.30 -15.59 23.77
CA GLY A 79 1.60 -16.22 23.61
C GLY A 79 1.57 -17.69 24.01
N CYS A 80 1.07 -18.01 25.20
CA CYS A 80 0.93 -19.40 25.63
C CYS A 80 0.05 -20.24 24.69
N ALA A 81 -1.11 -19.70 24.30
CA ALA A 81 -2.03 -20.44 23.44
C ALA A 81 -1.46 -20.67 22.03
N VAL A 82 -0.70 -19.71 21.50
CA VAL A 82 -0.11 -19.80 20.16
C VAL A 82 1.15 -20.65 20.17
N ASP A 83 1.96 -20.60 21.22
CA ASP A 83 3.11 -21.50 21.40
C ASP A 83 2.66 -22.97 21.38
N ASP A 84 1.61 -23.34 22.13
CA ASP A 84 1.06 -24.71 22.10
C ASP A 84 0.69 -25.15 20.67
N ILE A 85 0.06 -24.25 19.91
CA ILE A 85 -0.38 -24.53 18.54
C ILE A 85 0.83 -24.64 17.59
N ALA A 86 1.79 -23.72 17.71
CA ALA A 86 3.00 -23.68 16.93
C ALA A 86 3.84 -24.93 17.16
N SER A 87 4.06 -25.32 18.42
CA SER A 87 4.78 -26.54 18.80
C SER A 87 4.10 -27.81 18.33
N SER A 88 2.77 -27.81 18.15
CA SER A 88 2.05 -28.97 17.61
C SER A 88 2.27 -29.17 16.10
N GLY A 89 2.77 -28.17 15.37
CA GLY A 89 2.95 -28.21 13.91
C GLY A 89 1.65 -28.25 13.10
N LYS A 90 0.50 -28.06 13.75
CA LYS A 90 -0.84 -28.18 13.15
C LYS A 90 -1.33 -26.91 12.44
N THR A 91 -0.49 -25.87 12.33
CA THR A 91 -0.82 -24.62 11.63
C THR A 91 0.13 -24.30 10.49
N LYS A 92 -0.42 -23.88 9.35
CA LYS A 92 0.36 -23.46 8.17
C LYS A 92 0.51 -21.94 8.09
N CYS A 93 -0.44 -21.21 8.65
CA CYS A 93 -0.51 -19.75 8.55
C CYS A 93 -0.94 -19.16 9.89
N LEU A 94 -0.07 -18.35 10.48
CA LEU A 94 -0.33 -17.59 11.69
C LEU A 94 -0.22 -16.10 11.39
N GLU A 95 -1.28 -15.34 11.70
CA GLU A 95 -1.35 -13.91 11.43
C GLU A 95 -1.77 -13.11 12.66
N PHE A 96 -1.00 -12.09 13.00
CA PHE A 96 -1.37 -11.13 14.05
C PHE A 96 -1.71 -9.76 13.46
N VAL A 97 -2.79 -9.17 13.98
CA VAL A 97 -3.13 -7.76 13.76
C VAL A 97 -3.26 -7.09 15.12
N ILE A 98 -2.30 -6.22 15.43
CA ILE A 98 -2.11 -5.66 16.76
C ILE A 98 -2.51 -4.18 16.73
N PHE A 99 -3.39 -3.81 17.66
CA PHE A 99 -3.87 -2.45 17.87
C PHE A 99 -3.35 -1.87 19.18
N PRO A 100 -3.19 -0.54 19.28
CA PRO A 100 -2.86 0.11 20.55
C PRO A 100 -4.01 -0.07 21.54
N SER A 101 -3.71 -0.04 22.84
CA SER A 101 -4.76 -0.13 23.87
C SER A 101 -5.60 1.15 24.03
N CYS A 102 -5.27 2.21 23.29
CA CYS A 102 -6.00 3.48 23.23
C CYS A 102 -6.10 4.01 21.79
N ASP A 103 -7.16 4.78 21.46
CA ASP A 103 -7.43 5.20 20.07
C ASP A 103 -6.53 6.33 19.57
N ARG A 104 -6.03 7.17 20.49
CA ARG A 104 -5.18 8.34 20.18
C ARG A 104 -3.96 8.35 21.11
N PRO A 105 -2.99 7.46 20.89
CA PRO A 105 -1.80 7.40 21.73
C PRO A 105 -0.94 8.66 21.61
N SER A 106 -0.43 9.14 22.74
CA SER A 106 0.63 10.14 22.80
C SER A 106 1.97 9.55 22.32
N LYS A 107 2.96 10.40 22.01
CA LYS A 107 4.30 9.93 21.61
C LYS A 107 4.94 8.97 22.63
N PRO A 108 4.90 9.24 23.96
CA PRO A 108 5.39 8.29 24.95
C PRO A 108 4.64 6.94 24.91
N GLN A 109 3.31 6.97 24.77
CA GLN A 109 2.50 5.73 24.69
C GLN A 109 2.83 4.89 23.45
N LEU A 110 3.08 5.54 22.31
CA LEU A 110 3.53 4.84 21.10
C LEU A 110 4.84 4.06 21.36
N ALA A 111 5.80 4.69 22.05
CA ALA A 111 7.07 4.07 22.39
C ALA A 111 6.90 2.94 23.42
N GLU A 112 6.04 3.12 24.41
CA GLU A 112 5.68 2.08 25.38
C GLU A 112 5.07 0.85 24.67
N PHE A 113 4.16 1.07 23.71
CA PHE A 113 3.59 -0.02 22.93
C PHE A 113 4.63 -0.73 22.05
N GLY A 114 5.58 0.00 21.48
CA GLY A 114 6.73 -0.61 20.80
C GLY A 114 7.53 -1.53 21.74
N GLN A 115 7.89 -1.03 22.92
CA GLN A 115 8.62 -1.80 23.92
C GLN A 115 7.84 -3.03 24.41
N GLN A 116 6.53 -2.90 24.62
CA GLN A 116 5.66 -4.01 25.00
C GLN A 116 5.62 -5.10 23.91
N LEU A 117 5.54 -4.73 22.64
CA LEU A 117 5.60 -5.69 21.53
C LEU A 117 6.96 -6.39 21.49
N MET A 118 8.05 -5.64 21.61
CA MET A 118 9.41 -6.21 21.59
C MET A 118 9.68 -7.09 22.81
N SER A 119 9.06 -6.80 23.96
CA SER A 119 9.08 -7.69 25.12
C SER A 119 8.31 -8.97 24.82
N PHE A 120 7.11 -8.85 24.26
CA PHE A 120 6.27 -9.99 23.89
C PHE A 120 6.97 -10.94 22.89
N SER A 121 7.67 -10.40 21.89
CA SER A 121 8.44 -11.23 20.95
C SER A 121 9.60 -11.97 21.59
N ARG A 122 10.27 -11.37 22.59
CA ARG A 122 11.32 -12.04 23.36
C ARG A 122 10.78 -13.08 24.33
N THR A 123 9.61 -12.85 24.92
CA THR A 123 8.99 -13.80 25.86
C THR A 123 8.44 -15.03 25.16
N TYR A 124 7.90 -14.88 23.94
CA TYR A 124 7.29 -15.96 23.16
C TYR A 124 7.97 -16.11 21.79
N PRO A 125 9.23 -16.55 21.74
CA PRO A 125 10.00 -16.63 20.50
C PRO A 125 9.38 -17.62 19.51
N ILE A 126 8.83 -18.75 19.98
CA ILE A 126 8.19 -19.77 19.14
C ILE A 126 6.97 -19.19 18.42
N THR A 127 6.12 -18.45 19.14
CA THR A 127 4.99 -17.73 18.55
C THR A 127 5.43 -16.84 17.38
N PHE A 128 6.51 -16.06 17.53
CA PHE A 128 6.99 -15.16 16.47
C PHE A 128 7.71 -15.88 15.35
N GLU A 129 8.43 -16.96 15.65
CA GLU A 129 9.08 -17.83 14.68
C GLU A 129 8.07 -18.41 13.67
N TRP A 130 6.85 -18.71 14.14
CA TRP A 130 5.76 -19.26 13.33
C TRP A 130 4.89 -18.21 12.63
N LEU A 131 5.09 -16.91 12.89
CA LEU A 131 4.31 -15.87 12.24
C LEU A 131 4.56 -15.86 10.74
N THR A 132 3.46 -15.89 9.98
CA THR A 132 3.44 -15.71 8.52
C THR A 132 2.97 -14.32 8.11
N GLY A 133 2.20 -13.63 8.97
CA GLY A 133 1.78 -12.26 8.73
C GLY A 133 1.68 -11.43 10.00
N LEU A 134 2.13 -10.18 9.95
CA LEU A 134 2.10 -9.26 11.08
C LEU A 134 1.65 -7.87 10.62
N THR A 135 0.59 -7.35 11.24
CA THR A 135 0.13 -5.96 11.05
C THR A 135 0.18 -5.24 12.38
N LEU A 136 0.91 -4.12 12.43
CA LEU A 136 1.13 -3.31 13.63
C LEU A 136 0.50 -1.94 13.41
N ASN A 137 -0.36 -1.51 14.34
CA ASN A 137 -1.06 -0.23 14.24
C ASN A 137 -0.60 0.69 15.38
N SER A 138 -0.10 1.88 15.05
CA SER A 138 0.20 2.95 16.02
C SER A 138 1.16 2.50 17.13
N LEU A 139 2.36 2.08 16.74
CA LEU A 139 3.51 1.78 17.63
C LEU A 139 4.71 2.63 17.22
N ALA A 140 5.60 2.94 18.16
CA ALA A 140 6.90 3.55 17.88
C ALA A 140 8.06 2.60 18.17
N PHE A 141 9.04 2.57 17.28
CA PHE A 141 10.16 1.62 17.30
C PHE A 141 11.50 2.32 17.49
N GLY A 142 12.41 1.68 18.21
CA GLY A 142 13.84 1.97 18.17
C GLY A 142 14.47 1.55 16.83
N ASP A 143 15.70 2.00 16.60
CA ASP A 143 16.40 1.83 15.32
C ASP A 143 16.60 0.33 14.96
N SER A 144 16.80 -0.53 15.96
CA SER A 144 17.04 -1.97 15.79
C SER A 144 15.80 -2.85 15.95
N ASP A 145 14.67 -2.31 16.40
CA ASP A 145 13.50 -3.12 16.77
C ASP A 145 12.89 -3.83 15.56
N ILE A 146 12.69 -3.10 14.45
CA ILE A 146 12.09 -3.65 13.23
C ILE A 146 13.00 -4.73 12.59
N PRO A 147 14.31 -4.51 12.38
CA PRO A 147 15.21 -5.57 11.92
C PRO A 147 15.22 -6.78 12.85
N SER A 148 15.24 -6.57 14.17
CA SER A 148 15.23 -7.67 15.14
C SER A 148 13.95 -8.49 15.06
N LEU A 149 12.80 -7.82 14.85
CA LEU A 149 11.50 -8.47 14.69
C LEU A 149 11.43 -9.32 13.41
N ILE A 150 11.96 -8.81 12.29
CA ILE A 150 12.03 -9.54 11.03
C ILE A 150 12.93 -10.77 11.19
N ASN A 151 14.11 -10.59 11.80
CA ASN A 151 15.08 -11.68 11.99
C ASN A 151 14.58 -12.76 12.98
N ALA A 152 13.74 -12.39 13.94
CA ALA A 152 13.10 -13.35 14.84
C ALA A 152 11.97 -14.17 14.17
N SER A 153 11.46 -13.72 13.01
CA SER A 153 10.27 -14.28 12.38
C SER A 153 10.59 -14.87 11.00
N HIS A 154 11.32 -15.99 10.95
CA HIS A 154 11.86 -16.53 9.69
C HIS A 154 10.80 -17.01 8.68
N ARG A 155 9.55 -17.25 9.12
CA ARG A 155 8.41 -17.61 8.27
C ARG A 155 7.57 -16.42 7.83
N LEU A 156 7.94 -15.20 8.23
CA LEU A 156 7.15 -14.02 8.01
C LEU A 156 7.14 -13.67 6.52
N GLU A 157 5.97 -13.78 5.90
CA GLU A 157 5.74 -13.47 4.49
C GLU A 157 5.19 -12.05 4.31
N ARG A 158 4.44 -11.53 5.28
CA ARG A 158 3.80 -10.21 5.20
C ARG A 158 4.02 -9.39 6.46
N LEU A 159 4.53 -8.17 6.29
CA LEU A 159 4.72 -7.21 7.38
C LEU A 159 4.11 -5.87 7.01
N SER A 160 3.19 -5.36 7.84
CA SER A 160 2.47 -4.12 7.61
C SER A 160 2.54 -3.21 8.84
N PHE A 161 3.03 -1.99 8.64
CA PHE A 161 3.06 -0.94 9.64
C PHE A 161 2.04 0.13 9.30
N ARG A 162 1.11 0.41 10.21
CA ARG A 162 0.04 1.39 10.02
C ARG A 162 0.14 2.47 11.08
N PHE A 163 0.39 3.70 10.65
CA PHE A 163 0.55 4.86 11.52
C PHE A 163 1.62 4.69 12.62
N CYS A 164 2.65 3.88 12.35
CA CYS A 164 3.80 3.68 13.22
C CYS A 164 4.91 4.71 12.96
N ASN A 165 5.91 4.80 13.82
CA ASN A 165 7.06 5.68 13.59
C ASN A 165 8.35 5.16 14.22
N LEU A 166 9.49 5.69 13.79
CA LEU A 166 10.73 5.58 14.57
C LEU A 166 10.73 6.63 15.68
N VAL A 167 11.21 6.26 16.86
CA VAL A 167 11.30 7.17 18.02
C VAL A 167 12.20 8.36 17.71
N LYS A 168 13.36 8.11 17.07
CA LYS A 168 14.33 9.15 16.70
C LYS A 168 14.08 9.82 15.35
N TYR A 169 13.06 9.41 14.60
CA TYR A 169 12.83 9.85 13.22
C TYR A 169 14.08 9.72 12.32
N SER A 170 14.84 8.65 12.53
CA SER A 170 16.07 8.29 11.80
C SER A 170 15.74 7.59 10.46
N VAL A 171 16.77 7.15 9.77
CA VAL A 171 16.65 6.27 8.60
C VAL A 171 16.37 4.83 9.06
N LEU A 172 15.29 4.22 8.55
CA LEU A 172 14.98 2.82 8.80
C LEU A 172 15.80 1.95 7.84
N LYS A 173 16.77 1.20 8.37
CA LYS A 173 17.56 0.24 7.60
C LYS A 173 17.00 -1.16 7.79
N ILE A 174 16.73 -1.87 6.69
CA ILE A 174 16.24 -3.25 6.71
C ILE A 174 17.25 -4.11 5.97
N ASP A 175 17.99 -4.89 6.74
CA ASP A 175 18.90 -5.92 6.25
C ASP A 175 18.42 -7.27 6.76
N ALA A 176 17.78 -8.04 5.88
CA ALA A 176 17.12 -9.30 6.20
C ALA A 176 17.30 -10.31 5.06
N PRO A 177 18.56 -10.71 4.76
CA PRO A 177 18.89 -11.54 3.59
C PRO A 177 18.28 -12.95 3.65
N CYS A 178 18.00 -13.45 4.86
CA CYS A 178 17.39 -14.77 5.07
C CYS A 178 15.87 -14.72 5.26
N SER A 179 15.25 -13.54 5.10
CA SER A 179 13.81 -13.39 5.30
C SER A 179 13.00 -13.92 4.11
N ARG A 180 11.83 -14.50 4.41
CA ARG A 180 10.82 -14.92 3.43
C ARG A 180 9.78 -13.84 3.16
N LEU A 181 10.12 -12.59 3.44
CA LEU A 181 9.19 -11.47 3.31
C LEU A 181 8.83 -11.27 1.84
N HIS A 182 7.58 -11.51 1.50
CA HIS A 182 7.01 -11.27 0.17
C HIS A 182 6.34 -9.91 0.07
N THR A 183 5.77 -9.39 1.16
CA THR A 183 5.06 -8.10 1.17
C THR A 183 5.48 -7.26 2.36
N LEU A 184 5.84 -6.00 2.08
CA LEU A 184 6.17 -5.01 3.10
C LEU A 184 5.34 -3.74 2.88
N GLU A 185 4.62 -3.31 3.91
CA GLU A 185 3.74 -2.15 3.84
C GLU A 185 4.07 -1.12 4.93
N PHE A 186 4.16 0.15 4.54
CA PHE A 186 4.36 1.30 5.41
C PHE A 186 3.26 2.32 5.16
N ILE A 187 2.13 2.20 5.86
CA ILE A 187 0.98 3.09 5.69
C ILE A 187 1.02 4.17 6.76
N GLY A 188 1.27 5.43 6.39
CA GLY A 188 1.38 6.53 7.35
C GLY A 188 2.56 6.39 8.31
N PHE A 189 3.59 5.61 7.94
CA PHE A 189 4.81 5.44 8.73
C PHE A 189 5.60 6.74 8.78
N ARG A 190 6.25 7.05 9.92
CA ARG A 190 7.08 8.25 10.05
C ARG A 190 8.53 7.92 10.38
N CYS A 191 9.42 8.24 9.44
CA CYS A 191 10.88 8.17 9.56
C CYS A 191 11.51 9.20 8.61
N ALA A 192 12.84 9.32 8.60
CA ALA A 192 13.53 10.18 7.64
C ALA A 192 13.45 9.60 6.21
N ARG A 193 13.81 8.32 6.08
CA ARG A 193 13.85 7.52 4.84
C ARG A 193 13.82 6.03 5.17
N ILE A 194 13.46 5.18 4.21
CA ILE A 194 13.57 3.71 4.31
C ILE A 194 14.69 3.23 3.40
N GLU A 195 15.57 2.37 3.90
CA GLU A 195 16.66 1.76 3.13
C GLU A 195 16.54 0.23 3.21
N LEU A 196 16.21 -0.40 2.08
CA LEU A 196 16.16 -1.84 1.95
C LEU A 196 17.55 -2.33 1.54
N ILE A 197 18.38 -2.76 2.49
CA ILE A 197 19.76 -3.20 2.23
C ILE A 197 19.74 -4.54 1.49
N SER A 198 19.04 -5.54 2.04
CA SER A 198 18.87 -6.86 1.42
C SER A 198 17.57 -7.51 1.88
N VAL A 199 16.63 -7.72 0.94
CA VAL A 199 15.35 -8.42 1.18
C VAL A 199 14.98 -9.21 -0.08
N PRO A 200 15.64 -10.35 -0.34
CA PRO A 200 15.67 -10.95 -1.67
C PRO A 200 14.34 -11.54 -2.16
N GLU A 201 13.49 -12.02 -1.24
CA GLU A 201 12.19 -12.60 -1.56
C GLU A 201 11.04 -11.58 -1.61
N LEU A 202 11.35 -10.28 -1.47
CA LEU A 202 10.36 -9.21 -1.50
C LEU A 202 9.77 -9.08 -2.89
N ARG A 203 8.44 -9.21 -2.99
CA ARG A 203 7.69 -9.16 -4.24
C ARG A 203 6.89 -7.87 -4.38
N ARG A 204 6.37 -7.36 -3.26
CA ARG A 204 5.56 -6.15 -3.18
C ARG A 204 6.03 -5.22 -2.07
N LEU A 205 6.21 -3.95 -2.42
CA LEU A 205 6.45 -2.86 -1.46
C LEU A 205 5.36 -1.80 -1.61
N GLU A 206 4.72 -1.44 -0.50
CA GLU A 206 3.76 -0.35 -0.45
C GLU A 206 4.17 0.66 0.62
N CYS A 207 4.41 1.91 0.23
CA CYS A 207 4.94 2.94 1.11
C CYS A 207 4.15 4.24 0.96
N HIS A 208 3.25 4.50 1.91
CA HIS A 208 2.48 5.74 2.03
C HIS A 208 2.93 6.55 3.25
N SER A 209 4.23 6.79 3.38
CA SER A 209 4.84 7.46 4.53
C SER A 209 5.04 8.95 4.32
N CYS A 210 5.00 9.73 5.42
CA CYS A 210 5.44 11.13 5.40
C CYS A 210 6.95 11.16 5.64
N LEU A 211 7.74 11.23 4.58
CA LEU A 211 9.20 11.20 4.65
C LEU A 211 9.81 12.59 4.45
N LYS A 212 10.89 12.87 5.16
CA LYS A 212 11.60 14.15 5.07
C LYS A 212 12.52 14.22 3.85
N GLU A 213 13.09 13.08 3.47
CA GLU A 213 14.08 12.99 2.40
C GLU A 213 13.44 12.37 1.14
N ASN A 214 13.81 12.91 -0.02
CA ASN A 214 13.56 12.30 -1.31
C ASN A 214 14.88 11.71 -1.84
N PRO A 215 14.89 10.48 -2.38
CA PRO A 215 13.74 9.61 -2.58
C PRO A 215 13.20 8.96 -1.29
N PRO A 216 11.93 8.51 -1.27
CA PRO A 216 11.29 7.93 -0.10
C PRO A 216 11.92 6.60 0.35
N VAL A 217 12.47 5.84 -0.60
CA VAL A 217 13.07 4.52 -0.35
C VAL A 217 14.43 4.47 -1.05
N ARG A 218 15.39 3.71 -0.52
CA ARG A 218 16.55 3.26 -1.30
C ARG A 218 16.51 1.75 -1.42
N PHE A 219 16.70 1.27 -2.64
CA PHE A 219 16.71 -0.16 -2.95
C PHE A 219 18.17 -0.63 -3.03
N GLY A 220 18.52 -1.58 -2.16
CA GLY A 220 19.70 -2.43 -2.27
C GLY A 220 19.34 -3.71 -2.99
N TYR A 221 19.58 -4.89 -2.40
CA TYR A 221 19.35 -6.18 -3.05
C TYR A 221 17.90 -6.68 -2.88
N VAL A 222 17.07 -6.46 -3.92
CA VAL A 222 15.64 -6.87 -3.97
C VAL A 222 15.24 -7.49 -5.32
N PRO A 223 15.88 -8.58 -5.76
CA PRO A 223 15.71 -9.14 -7.11
C PRO A 223 14.28 -9.58 -7.47
N GLN A 224 13.43 -10.00 -6.51
CA GLN A 224 12.06 -10.46 -6.82
C GLN A 224 10.99 -9.36 -6.82
N LEU A 225 11.39 -8.10 -6.54
CA LEU A 225 10.46 -7.00 -6.38
C LEU A 225 9.88 -6.61 -7.74
N HIS A 226 8.56 -6.73 -7.88
CA HIS A 226 7.86 -6.48 -9.13
C HIS A 226 6.62 -5.58 -8.98
N ASP A 227 6.16 -5.33 -7.75
CA ASP A 227 5.02 -4.45 -7.43
C ASP A 227 5.46 -3.37 -6.42
N VAL A 228 5.48 -2.12 -6.88
CA VAL A 228 5.92 -0.98 -6.07
C VAL A 228 4.85 0.10 -6.06
N VAL A 229 4.36 0.41 -4.86
CA VAL A 229 3.40 1.49 -4.60
C VAL A 229 4.05 2.52 -3.67
N LEU A 230 4.17 3.75 -4.11
CA LEU A 230 4.83 4.82 -3.35
C LEU A 230 3.96 6.06 -3.32
N ALA A 231 3.73 6.61 -2.13
CA ALA A 231 3.11 7.91 -1.95
C ALA A 231 4.08 8.84 -1.23
N SER A 232 4.33 9.99 -1.84
CA SER A 232 5.09 11.08 -1.21
C SER A 232 4.28 12.36 -1.22
N ARG A 233 4.42 13.14 -0.14
CA ARG A 233 3.91 14.52 -0.02
C ARG A 233 5.09 15.47 -0.17
N ALA A 234 5.75 15.40 -1.32
CA ALA A 234 6.93 16.19 -1.56
C ALA A 234 6.61 17.68 -1.56
N LYS A 235 7.53 18.47 -1.02
CA LYS A 235 7.43 19.94 -1.00
C LYS A 235 8.14 20.54 -2.20
N ALA A 236 7.75 21.75 -2.59
CA ALA A 236 8.26 22.41 -3.80
C ALA A 236 9.78 22.62 -3.79
N TRP A 237 10.39 22.79 -2.61
CA TRP A 237 11.83 22.93 -2.44
C TRP A 237 12.62 21.61 -2.52
N GLN A 238 11.94 20.45 -2.53
CA GLN A 238 12.63 19.17 -2.66
C GLN A 238 12.90 18.87 -4.14
N THR A 239 14.16 18.54 -4.45
CA THR A 239 14.56 18.16 -5.80
C THR A 239 13.86 16.87 -6.25
N PRO A 240 13.18 16.87 -7.41
CA PRO A 240 12.62 15.65 -7.99
C PRO A 240 13.71 14.63 -8.31
N VAL A 241 13.41 13.35 -8.11
CA VAL A 241 14.37 12.26 -8.31
C VAL A 241 14.14 11.60 -9.67
N ALA A 242 15.21 11.29 -10.40
CA ALA A 242 15.12 10.50 -11.62
C ALA A 242 14.62 9.09 -11.29
N LEU A 243 13.61 8.61 -12.02
CA LEU A 243 12.97 7.33 -11.72
C LEU A 243 13.92 6.14 -11.96
N GLY A 244 14.76 6.22 -12.98
CA GLY A 244 15.80 5.25 -13.30
C GLY A 244 16.89 5.18 -12.22
N GLU A 245 17.37 6.33 -11.75
CA GLU A 245 18.32 6.39 -10.62
C GLU A 245 17.70 5.81 -9.34
N PHE A 246 16.47 6.23 -9.04
CA PHE A 246 15.73 5.81 -7.85
C PHE A 246 15.54 4.28 -7.79
N MET A 247 15.29 3.66 -8.93
CA MET A 247 14.95 2.24 -9.05
C MET A 247 16.16 1.37 -9.41
N SER A 248 17.38 1.92 -9.46
CA SER A 248 18.60 1.23 -9.92
C SER A 248 18.94 -0.07 -9.17
N GLY A 249 18.54 -0.19 -7.90
CA GLY A 249 18.69 -1.43 -7.11
C GLY A 249 17.64 -2.51 -7.40
N ILE A 250 16.59 -2.18 -8.16
CA ILE A 250 15.54 -3.11 -8.55
C ILE A 250 15.96 -3.74 -9.88
N ALA A 251 16.10 -5.07 -9.88
CA ALA A 251 16.33 -5.81 -11.10
C ALA A 251 15.24 -5.51 -12.15
N SER A 252 15.44 -5.90 -13.40
CA SER A 252 14.47 -5.72 -14.49
C SER A 252 13.10 -6.41 -14.28
N ASN A 253 12.76 -6.88 -13.08
CA ASN A 253 11.51 -7.57 -12.76
C ASN A 253 10.33 -6.63 -12.45
N LEU A 254 10.55 -5.31 -12.38
CA LEU A 254 9.48 -4.35 -12.09
C LEU A 254 8.35 -4.46 -13.13
N SER A 255 7.14 -4.81 -12.67
CA SER A 255 5.96 -5.05 -13.50
C SER A 255 4.81 -4.09 -13.22
N ILE A 256 4.70 -3.62 -11.98
CA ILE A 256 3.66 -2.69 -11.51
C ILE A 256 4.34 -1.53 -10.77
N LEU A 257 4.05 -0.30 -11.19
CA LEU A 257 4.53 0.90 -10.53
C LEU A 257 3.36 1.87 -10.29
N CYS A 258 3.07 2.15 -9.01
CA CYS A 258 2.07 3.13 -8.62
C CYS A 258 2.73 4.27 -7.85
N LEU A 259 2.65 5.49 -8.37
CA LEU A 259 3.15 6.71 -7.72
C LEU A 259 1.98 7.60 -7.32
N ASN A 260 1.93 8.01 -6.07
CA ASN A 260 0.92 8.89 -5.54
C ASN A 260 1.56 10.23 -5.12
N PHE A 261 1.14 11.29 -5.79
CA PHE A 261 1.67 12.65 -5.62
C PHE A 261 0.95 13.44 -4.54
N SER A 262 -0.12 12.88 -3.95
CA SER A 262 -0.87 13.48 -2.84
C SER A 262 -1.33 14.93 -3.07
N CYS A 263 -1.58 15.34 -4.32
CA CYS A 263 -1.88 16.72 -4.75
C CYS A 263 -0.79 17.76 -4.47
N GLN A 264 0.45 17.30 -4.29
CA GLN A 264 1.64 18.11 -4.05
C GLN A 264 2.55 18.11 -5.29
N THR A 265 3.76 18.64 -5.16
CA THR A 265 4.79 18.66 -6.20
C THR A 265 5.06 17.27 -6.77
N ILE A 266 5.22 17.21 -8.10
CA ILE A 266 5.67 16.00 -8.79
C ILE A 266 7.12 15.73 -8.39
N TRP A 267 7.32 14.68 -7.61
CA TRP A 267 8.62 14.35 -7.00
C TRP A 267 9.47 13.39 -7.83
N VAL A 268 9.00 13.05 -9.03
CA VAL A 268 9.76 12.27 -10.01
C VAL A 268 10.11 13.14 -11.21
N ARG A 269 11.37 13.04 -11.65
CA ARG A 269 11.85 13.69 -12.86
C ARG A 269 11.73 12.70 -14.03
N PRO A 270 11.02 13.07 -15.12
CA PRO A 270 11.05 12.30 -16.35
C PRO A 270 12.47 12.18 -16.93
N GLU A 271 12.73 11.10 -17.64
CA GLU A 271 14.04 10.80 -18.23
C GLU A 271 13.90 10.41 -19.70
N HIS A 272 14.88 10.83 -20.52
CA HIS A 272 14.81 10.58 -21.95
C HIS A 272 15.19 9.12 -22.24
N PRO A 273 14.59 8.49 -23.27
CA PRO A 273 14.86 7.09 -23.63
C PRO A 273 16.32 6.79 -24.06
N GLY A 274 17.16 7.82 -24.23
CA GLY A 274 18.56 7.70 -24.66
C GLY A 274 19.42 6.83 -23.74
N GLN A 275 18.99 6.63 -22.49
CA GLN A 275 19.49 5.61 -21.60
C GLN A 275 18.37 4.59 -21.38
N ARG A 276 18.28 3.55 -22.23
CA ARG A 276 17.31 2.45 -22.08
C ARG A 276 17.48 1.86 -20.68
N THR A 277 16.70 2.33 -19.72
CA THR A 277 16.81 1.86 -18.35
C THR A 277 16.19 0.49 -18.31
N PRO A 278 16.96 -0.60 -18.11
CA PRO A 278 16.43 -1.97 -18.16
C PRO A 278 15.28 -2.18 -17.16
N ILE A 279 15.22 -1.32 -16.15
CA ILE A 279 14.20 -1.23 -15.10
C ILE A 279 12.77 -1.13 -15.68
N PHE A 280 12.55 -0.41 -16.77
CA PHE A 280 11.21 -0.21 -17.35
C PHE A 280 10.81 -1.25 -18.40
N SER A 281 11.74 -2.15 -18.76
CA SER A 281 11.53 -3.10 -19.87
C SER A 281 10.36 -4.06 -19.66
N ASN A 282 10.11 -4.45 -18.41
CA ASN A 282 9.05 -5.40 -18.03
C ASN A 282 7.84 -4.73 -17.37
N LEU A 283 7.81 -3.40 -17.32
CA LEU A 283 6.73 -2.65 -16.70
C LEU A 283 5.44 -2.81 -17.52
N ARG A 284 4.38 -3.35 -16.91
CA ARG A 284 3.09 -3.68 -17.56
C ARG A 284 1.97 -2.75 -17.11
N ASP A 285 1.98 -2.35 -15.85
CA ASP A 285 0.94 -1.51 -15.26
C ASP A 285 1.59 -0.29 -14.56
N VAL A 286 1.17 0.92 -14.95
CA VAL A 286 1.61 2.17 -14.31
C VAL A 286 0.41 2.95 -13.82
N CYS A 287 0.50 3.44 -12.59
CA CYS A 287 -0.54 4.29 -12.00
C CYS A 287 0.06 5.57 -11.43
N PHE A 288 -0.39 6.74 -11.88
CA PHE A 288 -0.07 8.02 -11.27
C PHE A 288 -1.30 8.62 -10.60
N TYR A 289 -1.30 8.61 -9.27
CA TYR A 289 -2.42 9.03 -8.44
C TYR A 289 -2.25 10.43 -7.86
N ASN A 290 -3.37 11.13 -7.72
CA ASN A 290 -3.48 12.42 -7.06
C ASN A 290 -2.54 13.49 -7.64
N ILE A 291 -2.41 13.54 -8.97
CA ILE A 291 -1.75 14.66 -9.67
C ILE A 291 -2.62 15.91 -9.47
N PHE A 292 -2.01 17.05 -9.15
CA PHE A 292 -2.75 18.30 -9.01
C PHE A 292 -3.36 18.73 -10.35
N VAL A 293 -4.62 19.16 -10.37
CA VAL A 293 -5.39 19.44 -11.61
C VAL A 293 -4.76 20.48 -12.54
N GLU A 294 -3.95 21.40 -12.00
CA GLU A 294 -3.29 22.45 -12.79
C GLU A 294 -1.99 21.96 -13.45
N CYS A 295 -1.39 20.86 -12.97
CA CYS A 295 -0.19 20.30 -13.57
C CYS A 295 -0.45 19.89 -15.03
N ASP A 296 0.58 20.09 -15.87
CA ASP A 296 0.63 19.48 -17.19
C ASP A 296 0.72 17.95 -17.02
N LEU A 297 0.15 17.23 -17.98
CA LEU A 297 0.18 15.77 -18.03
C LEU A 297 1.20 15.26 -19.05
N ASN A 298 1.69 16.11 -19.96
CA ASN A 298 2.62 15.71 -21.02
C ASN A 298 3.89 15.04 -20.49
N TRP A 299 4.37 15.45 -19.31
CA TRP A 299 5.51 14.80 -18.66
C TRP A 299 5.31 13.32 -18.46
N THR A 300 4.09 12.83 -18.28
CA THR A 300 3.82 11.42 -18.08
C THR A 300 4.08 10.58 -19.32
N LEU A 301 4.14 11.16 -20.52
CA LEU A 301 4.41 10.44 -21.77
C LEU A 301 5.80 9.80 -21.79
N PHE A 302 6.73 10.29 -20.98
CA PHE A 302 8.05 9.67 -20.83
C PHE A 302 7.94 8.18 -20.48
N ILE A 303 6.92 7.77 -19.71
CA ILE A 303 6.77 6.37 -19.31
C ILE A 303 6.29 5.50 -20.48
N LEU A 304 5.48 6.07 -21.39
CA LEU A 304 5.09 5.39 -22.61
C LEU A 304 6.29 5.21 -23.55
N GLU A 305 7.21 6.19 -23.56
CA GLU A 305 8.45 6.09 -24.33
C GLU A 305 9.45 5.10 -23.72
N ALA A 306 9.56 5.07 -22.39
CA ALA A 306 10.56 4.30 -21.68
C ALA A 306 10.15 2.84 -21.39
N ALA A 307 8.85 2.54 -21.31
CA ALA A 307 8.32 1.23 -20.92
C ALA A 307 7.64 0.52 -22.10
N PRO A 308 8.38 -0.17 -22.99
CA PRO A 308 7.82 -0.76 -24.22
C PRO A 308 6.78 -1.86 -23.96
N SER A 309 6.81 -2.51 -22.80
CA SER A 309 5.88 -3.60 -22.42
C SER A 309 4.60 -3.10 -21.71
N LEU A 310 4.45 -1.78 -21.54
CA LEU A 310 3.34 -1.19 -20.80
C LEU A 310 1.99 -1.49 -21.47
N GLN A 311 1.06 -2.08 -20.72
CA GLN A 311 -0.27 -2.50 -21.18
C GLN A 311 -1.39 -1.66 -20.57
N LYS A 312 -1.24 -1.21 -19.32
CA LYS A 312 -2.24 -0.39 -18.63
C LYS A 312 -1.62 0.87 -18.06
N PHE A 313 -2.30 1.98 -18.26
CA PHE A 313 -1.86 3.27 -17.75
C PHE A 313 -3.01 3.99 -17.06
N HIS A 314 -2.88 4.18 -15.76
CA HIS A 314 -3.88 4.79 -14.89
C HIS A 314 -3.40 6.16 -14.42
N LEU A 315 -4.27 7.15 -14.53
CA LEU A 315 -4.05 8.51 -14.07
C LEU A 315 -5.21 8.94 -13.17
N SER A 316 -4.90 9.65 -12.09
CA SER A 316 -5.90 10.32 -11.28
C SER A 316 -5.48 11.75 -11.01
N ARG A 317 -6.34 12.67 -11.44
CA ARG A 317 -6.21 14.10 -11.17
C ARG A 317 -7.08 14.49 -9.99
N HIS A 318 -6.57 15.38 -9.17
CA HIS A 318 -7.28 15.81 -7.98
C HIS A 318 -6.96 17.24 -7.53
N SER A 319 -7.93 17.87 -6.90
CA SER A 319 -7.87 19.27 -6.46
C SER A 319 -8.21 19.40 -4.97
N CYS A 320 -7.78 18.44 -4.11
CA CYS A 320 -7.90 18.58 -2.65
C CYS A 320 -7.08 19.84 -2.25
N VAL A 321 -7.73 21.00 -2.12
CA VAL A 321 -7.16 22.22 -1.53
C VAL A 321 -7.30 22.06 -0.03
N ASN A 322 -6.30 21.48 0.63
CA ASN A 322 -6.21 21.64 2.08
C ASN A 322 -5.82 23.09 2.34
N GLY A 323 -6.73 23.88 2.93
CA GLY A 323 -6.57 25.32 3.20
C GLY A 323 -5.37 25.72 4.07
N SER A 324 -4.54 24.76 4.50
CA SER A 324 -3.32 25.00 5.29
C SER A 324 -2.02 24.87 4.49
N GLU A 325 -2.04 24.50 3.21
CA GLU A 325 -0.83 24.31 2.38
C GLU A 325 -0.93 24.98 0.99
N VAL A 326 -1.67 26.10 0.90
CA VAL A 326 -1.89 26.87 -0.34
C VAL A 326 -0.65 27.67 -0.76
N THR A 327 0.43 27.67 0.02
CA THR A 327 1.55 28.61 -0.12
C THR A 327 2.78 28.11 -0.85
N ASP A 328 2.88 26.82 -1.17
CA ASP A 328 4.01 26.31 -1.93
C ASP A 328 3.64 26.30 -3.42
N GLU A 329 4.33 27.11 -4.23
CA GLU A 329 4.21 27.09 -5.70
C GLU A 329 4.34 25.64 -6.18
N LYS A 330 3.23 25.07 -6.66
CA LYS A 330 3.23 23.69 -7.14
C LYS A 330 3.95 23.66 -8.46
N THR A 331 5.19 23.19 -8.43
CA THR A 331 6.04 23.12 -9.60
C THR A 331 5.45 22.19 -10.64
N ASN A 332 5.23 22.74 -11.84
CA ASN A 332 4.85 21.98 -13.00
C ASN A 332 6.10 21.34 -13.62
N VAL A 333 5.99 20.12 -14.12
CA VAL A 333 7.10 19.45 -14.80
C VAL A 333 6.96 19.72 -16.29
N VAL A 334 7.88 20.52 -16.82
CA VAL A 334 7.98 20.76 -18.26
C VAL A 334 8.74 19.60 -18.90
N TRP A 335 8.10 18.95 -19.86
CA TRP A 335 8.67 17.83 -20.58
C TRP A 335 8.15 17.83 -22.01
N GLU A 336 9.07 17.73 -22.96
CA GLU A 336 8.72 17.60 -24.37
C GLU A 336 8.85 16.13 -24.80
N PRO A 337 7.73 15.45 -25.10
CA PRO A 337 7.79 14.07 -25.58
C PRO A 337 8.43 14.00 -26.96
N SER A 338 9.11 12.89 -27.26
CA SER A 338 9.71 12.64 -28.58
C SER A 338 8.63 12.73 -29.65
N LYS A 339 8.82 13.54 -30.70
CA LYS A 339 7.73 13.88 -31.64
C LYS A 339 7.08 12.66 -32.32
N ASN A 340 7.85 11.59 -32.57
CA ASN A 340 7.43 10.49 -33.45
C ASN A 340 7.42 9.10 -32.78
N PHE A 341 7.48 9.02 -31.44
CA PHE A 341 7.44 7.69 -30.81
C PHE A 341 6.06 7.04 -30.99
N LYS A 342 6.03 5.72 -31.17
CA LYS A 342 4.81 4.92 -31.21
C LYS A 342 4.90 3.81 -30.18
N HIS A 343 3.82 3.63 -29.43
CA HIS A 343 3.71 2.62 -28.38
C HIS A 343 2.67 1.56 -28.74
N SER A 344 3.12 0.34 -28.99
CA SER A 344 2.29 -0.72 -29.58
C SER A 344 1.56 -1.60 -28.56
N ASN A 345 1.95 -1.53 -27.28
CA ASN A 345 1.49 -2.48 -26.27
C ASN A 345 0.44 -1.92 -25.30
N LEU A 346 0.31 -0.61 -25.16
CA LEU A 346 -0.71 -0.02 -24.28
C LEU A 346 -2.10 -0.39 -24.81
N LYS A 347 -2.91 -1.03 -23.98
CA LYS A 347 -4.26 -1.50 -24.32
C LYS A 347 -5.34 -0.70 -23.62
N LEU A 348 -5.07 -0.26 -22.39
CA LEU A 348 -6.03 0.46 -21.54
C LEU A 348 -5.40 1.73 -20.98
N MET A 349 -6.12 2.84 -21.14
CA MET A 349 -5.86 4.08 -20.40
C MET A 349 -7.06 4.39 -19.50
N VAL A 350 -6.82 4.65 -18.22
CA VAL A 350 -7.87 5.08 -17.28
C VAL A 350 -7.50 6.47 -16.74
N MET A 351 -8.44 7.41 -16.76
CA MET A 351 -8.26 8.73 -16.18
C MET A 351 -9.42 9.08 -15.25
N ASN A 352 -9.10 9.26 -13.97
CA ASN A 352 -10.02 9.81 -12.97
C ASN A 352 -9.78 11.31 -12.77
N GLY A 353 -10.84 12.06 -12.47
CA GLY A 353 -10.80 13.52 -12.40
C GLY A 353 -10.82 14.19 -13.77
N PHE A 354 -11.46 13.56 -14.75
CA PHE A 354 -11.71 14.12 -16.07
C PHE A 354 -12.95 15.02 -16.04
N ASN A 355 -12.82 16.22 -16.60
CA ASN A 355 -13.85 17.27 -16.59
C ASN A 355 -13.98 17.99 -17.95
N GLY A 356 -13.46 17.41 -19.04
CA GLY A 356 -13.59 17.98 -20.39
C GLY A 356 -12.75 19.24 -20.65
N GLU A 357 -11.79 19.58 -19.79
CA GLU A 357 -10.85 20.68 -20.04
C GLU A 357 -10.09 20.47 -21.37
N LYS A 358 -10.00 21.50 -22.22
CA LYS A 358 -9.30 21.42 -23.52
C LYS A 358 -7.90 20.83 -23.41
N LYS A 359 -7.08 21.30 -22.46
CA LYS A 359 -5.72 20.78 -22.24
C LYS A 359 -5.68 19.28 -21.93
N VAL A 360 -6.70 18.75 -21.25
CA VAL A 360 -6.80 17.34 -20.89
C VAL A 360 -7.28 16.52 -22.08
N MET A 361 -8.24 17.05 -22.85
CA MET A 361 -8.67 16.44 -24.11
C MET A 361 -7.51 16.36 -25.12
N ASP A 362 -6.73 17.44 -25.25
CA ASP A 362 -5.53 17.48 -26.10
C ASP A 362 -4.51 16.42 -25.67
N TYR A 363 -4.30 16.26 -24.36
CA TYR A 363 -3.46 15.19 -23.82
C TYR A 363 -3.99 13.78 -24.12
N VAL A 364 -5.29 13.52 -23.95
CA VAL A 364 -5.89 12.21 -24.28
C VAL A 364 -5.74 11.91 -25.76
N ARG A 365 -5.99 12.90 -26.64
CA ARG A 365 -5.77 12.77 -28.09
C ARG A 365 -4.30 12.50 -28.41
N LEU A 366 -3.38 13.16 -27.70
CA LEU A 366 -1.95 12.90 -27.86
C LEU A 366 -1.59 11.45 -27.46
N VAL A 367 -2.15 10.91 -26.38
CA VAL A 367 -1.96 9.49 -26.03
C VAL A 367 -2.54 8.58 -27.11
N MET A 368 -3.74 8.88 -27.65
CA MET A 368 -4.34 8.11 -28.77
C MET A 368 -3.44 8.10 -30.01
N GLU A 369 -2.81 9.22 -30.34
CA GLU A 369 -1.89 9.34 -31.47
C GLU A 369 -0.61 8.53 -31.29
N ARG A 370 -0.07 8.50 -30.06
CA ARG A 370 1.19 7.80 -29.75
C ARG A 370 0.98 6.31 -29.49
N ALA A 371 -0.11 5.92 -28.84
CA ALA A 371 -0.39 4.54 -28.47
C ALA A 371 -1.20 3.81 -29.56
N VAL A 372 -0.52 3.38 -30.63
CA VAL A 372 -1.15 2.68 -31.77
C VAL A 372 -1.83 1.36 -31.40
N GLY A 373 -1.45 0.77 -30.27
CA GLY A 373 -2.05 -0.47 -29.76
C GLY A 373 -3.26 -0.30 -28.85
N LEU A 374 -3.67 0.95 -28.58
CA LEU A 374 -4.70 1.30 -27.60
C LEU A 374 -6.05 0.76 -28.03
N LYS A 375 -6.75 0.10 -27.10
CA LYS A 375 -8.06 -0.52 -27.34
C LYS A 375 -9.18 0.19 -26.61
N ARG A 376 -8.91 0.67 -25.39
CA ARG A 376 -9.93 1.22 -24.48
C ARG A 376 -9.41 2.40 -23.68
N ILE A 377 -10.26 3.40 -23.52
CA ILE A 377 -10.08 4.57 -22.66
C ILE A 377 -11.27 4.66 -21.72
N GLU A 378 -11.00 4.78 -20.42
CA GLU A 378 -12.02 5.02 -19.38
C GLU A 378 -11.78 6.39 -18.76
N LEU A 379 -12.76 7.28 -18.86
CA LEU A 379 -12.70 8.63 -18.31
C LEU A 379 -13.79 8.77 -17.24
N SER A 380 -13.43 9.17 -16.03
CA SER A 380 -14.40 9.39 -14.97
C SER A 380 -14.18 10.75 -14.28
N ASN A 381 -15.28 11.42 -13.95
CA ASN A 381 -15.24 12.62 -13.11
C ASN A 381 -15.20 12.27 -11.60
N LYS A 382 -15.44 11.00 -11.25
CA LYS A 382 -15.50 10.55 -9.86
C LYS A 382 -14.12 10.61 -9.21
N HIS A 383 -14.02 11.37 -8.13
CA HIS A 383 -12.89 11.31 -7.21
C HIS A 383 -13.40 11.16 -5.77
N MET A 384 -13.08 10.05 -5.10
CA MET A 384 -13.41 9.84 -3.68
C MET A 384 -12.29 10.43 -2.77
N CYS A 385 -12.22 11.77 -2.57
CA CYS A 385 -11.32 12.34 -1.53
C CYS A 385 -12.11 12.42 -0.21
N VAL A 386 -11.89 11.48 0.71
CA VAL A 386 -12.50 11.49 2.06
C VAL A 386 -12.04 12.71 2.89
N LYS A 387 -10.91 13.33 2.53
CA LYS A 387 -10.36 14.53 3.18
C LYS A 387 -10.85 15.84 2.59
N CYS A 388 -11.40 15.82 1.36
CA CYS A 388 -12.22 16.93 0.89
C CYS A 388 -13.50 16.88 1.72
N ASN A 389 -13.59 17.66 2.80
CA ASN A 389 -14.90 18.06 3.33
C ASN A 389 -15.70 18.90 2.32
N ALA A 390 -15.24 19.05 1.07
CA ALA A 390 -16.01 19.57 -0.04
C ALA A 390 -17.01 18.53 -0.56
N LEU A 391 -18.01 18.23 0.27
CA LEU A 391 -19.38 18.32 -0.25
C LEU A 391 -19.50 19.76 -0.77
N GLU A 392 -19.89 19.93 -2.03
CA GLU A 392 -20.06 21.24 -2.72
C GLU A 392 -18.80 21.87 -3.33
N TYR A 393 -18.30 21.26 -4.40
CA TYR A 393 -18.14 22.02 -5.64
C TYR A 393 -19.01 21.35 -6.70
N PRO A 394 -19.92 22.05 -7.38
CA PRO A 394 -20.77 21.44 -8.38
C PRO A 394 -19.95 21.16 -9.64
N ARG A 395 -19.19 20.06 -9.67
CA ARG A 395 -18.60 19.56 -10.93
C ARG A 395 -19.66 18.79 -11.70
N LYS A 396 -20.68 19.52 -12.14
CA LYS A 396 -21.79 19.08 -13.00
C LYS A 396 -21.39 18.91 -14.49
N PHE A 397 -20.10 18.88 -14.82
CA PHE A 397 -19.67 19.02 -16.23
C PHE A 397 -19.93 17.80 -17.13
N LEU A 398 -20.10 16.59 -16.59
CA LEU A 398 -20.34 15.37 -17.39
C LEU A 398 -21.51 14.56 -16.82
N VAL A 399 -22.64 15.22 -16.58
CA VAL A 399 -23.81 14.54 -16.01
C VAL A 399 -24.80 14.12 -17.09
N ASP A 400 -24.87 14.83 -18.21
CA ASP A 400 -25.79 14.52 -19.31
C ASP A 400 -25.11 13.77 -20.47
N ASP A 401 -25.85 12.84 -21.08
CA ASP A 401 -25.36 11.98 -22.16
C ASP A 401 -24.97 12.76 -23.42
N ALA A 402 -25.58 13.93 -23.67
CA ALA A 402 -25.25 14.76 -24.83
C ALA A 402 -23.86 15.38 -24.70
N THR A 403 -23.48 15.85 -23.50
CA THR A 403 -22.13 16.35 -23.23
C THR A 403 -21.10 15.22 -23.33
N LYS A 404 -21.41 14.03 -22.80
CA LYS A 404 -20.55 12.84 -22.97
C LYS A 404 -20.36 12.49 -24.45
N HIS A 405 -21.43 12.54 -25.25
CA HIS A 405 -21.37 12.28 -26.69
C HIS A 405 -20.49 13.30 -27.42
N ARG A 406 -20.67 14.60 -27.16
CA ARG A 406 -19.84 15.67 -27.75
C ARG A 406 -18.36 15.52 -27.41
N VAL A 407 -18.04 15.18 -26.17
CA VAL A 407 -16.64 14.92 -25.77
C VAL A 407 -16.08 13.72 -26.53
N ASN A 408 -16.86 12.65 -26.68
CA ASN A 408 -16.43 11.48 -27.44
C ASN A 408 -16.18 11.81 -28.93
N GLU A 409 -17.07 12.58 -29.56
CA GLU A 409 -16.88 13.08 -30.94
C GLU A 409 -15.59 13.91 -31.05
N LEU A 410 -15.35 14.83 -30.11
CA LEU A 410 -14.14 15.66 -30.09
C LEU A 410 -12.86 14.85 -29.89
N LEU A 411 -12.90 13.77 -29.10
CA LEU A 411 -11.75 12.88 -28.89
C LEU A 411 -11.46 12.02 -30.12
N THR A 412 -12.50 11.52 -30.79
CA THR A 412 -12.39 10.60 -31.93
C THR A 412 -12.21 11.31 -33.28
N HIS A 413 -12.53 12.61 -33.37
CA HIS A 413 -12.38 13.38 -34.60
C HIS A 413 -10.96 13.28 -35.18
N GLY A 414 -10.84 12.80 -36.41
CA GLY A 414 -9.56 12.64 -37.12
C GLY A 414 -8.79 11.36 -36.81
N PHE A 415 -9.35 10.43 -36.04
CA PHE A 415 -8.78 9.10 -35.82
C PHE A 415 -9.50 8.02 -36.62
N SER A 416 -8.75 7.17 -37.32
CA SER A 416 -9.29 6.02 -38.06
C SER A 416 -9.41 4.75 -37.20
N SER A 417 -8.88 4.78 -35.97
CA SER A 417 -8.85 3.64 -35.04
C SER A 417 -10.12 3.57 -34.19
N ALA A 418 -10.72 2.38 -34.08
CA ALA A 418 -11.87 2.11 -33.22
C ALA A 418 -11.46 1.90 -31.75
N VAL A 419 -10.92 2.95 -31.12
CA VAL A 419 -10.68 2.94 -29.67
C VAL A 419 -12.01 3.07 -28.95
N GLU A 420 -12.33 2.14 -28.05
CA GLU A 420 -13.52 2.23 -27.18
C GLU A 420 -13.30 3.32 -26.13
N ILE A 421 -14.17 4.34 -26.09
CA ILE A 421 -14.12 5.41 -25.08
C ILE A 421 -15.35 5.33 -24.19
N ILE A 422 -15.14 5.12 -22.89
CA ILE A 422 -16.17 5.07 -21.85
C ILE A 422 -16.05 6.31 -20.98
N ILE A 423 -17.14 7.04 -20.78
CA ILE A 423 -17.20 8.26 -19.97
C ILE A 423 -18.25 8.09 -18.87
N ASP A 424 -17.78 8.00 -17.62
CA ASP A 424 -18.60 7.74 -16.41
C ASP A 424 -19.04 9.01 -15.67
#